data_AF-A0A358KGB0-F1
#
_entry.id   AF-A0A358KGB0-F1
#
_cell.length_a   1.000
_cell.length_b   1.000
_cell.length_c   1.000
_cell.angle_alpha   90.00
_cell.angle_beta   90.00
_cell.angle_gamma   90.00
#
_symmetry.space_group_name_H-M   'P 1'
#
loop_
_entity.id
_entity.type
_entity.pdbx_description
1 polymer ?
#
loop_
_entity_poly.entity_id
_entity_poly.type
_entity_poly.pdbx_seq_one_letter_code
_entity_poly.pdbx_strand_id
1 'polypeptide(L)'
;PELLDWLAVELQDSNWDLKHMLRLMVRSETFRQSSALRPALNDPENKLFARGPRYRLDAEVLRDIALWASELLDPHMGGEGVKPY
;
A
#
# COMPACT_ATOMS: atom_id res chain seq x y z
N PRO A 1 12.79 -3.66 -18.73
CA PRO A 1 13.96 -4.36 -18.15
C PRO A 1 14.97 -3.40 -17.50
N GLU A 2 15.21 -2.23 -18.13
CA GLU A 2 16.24 -1.25 -17.72
C GLU A 2 16.16 -0.74 -16.28
N LEU A 3 14.97 -0.64 -15.68
CA LEU A 3 14.81 -0.17 -14.30
C LEU A 3 15.46 -1.12 -13.28
N LEU A 4 15.31 -2.43 -13.47
CA LEU A 4 15.87 -3.40 -12.52
C LEU A 4 17.39 -3.45 -12.62
N ASP A 5 17.93 -3.30 -13.84
CA ASP A 5 19.37 -3.21 -14.06
C ASP A 5 19.93 -1.95 -13.38
N TRP A 6 19.24 -0.80 -13.53
CA TRP A 6 19.63 0.43 -12.85
C TRP A 6 19.59 0.31 -11.32
N LEU A 7 18.53 -0.29 -10.76
CA LEU A 7 18.42 -0.52 -9.32
C LEU A 7 19.50 -1.47 -8.80
N ALA A 8 19.93 -2.44 -9.60
CA ALA A 8 21.00 -3.37 -9.23
C ALA A 8 22.36 -2.64 -9.15
N VAL A 9 22.66 -1.77 -10.11
CA VAL A 9 23.86 -0.92 -10.09
C VAL A 9 23.84 0.03 -8.90
N GLU A 10 22.73 0.72 -8.67
CA GLU A 10 22.59 1.64 -7.52
C GLU A 10 22.79 0.94 -6.17
N LEU A 11 22.27 -0.28 -6.01
CA LEU A 11 22.47 -1.06 -4.79
C LEU A 11 23.95 -1.40 -4.57
N GLN A 12 24.69 -1.72 -5.64
CA GLN A 12 26.12 -2.00 -5.57
C GLN A 12 26.90 -0.72 -5.22
N ASP A 13 26.60 0.39 -5.89
CA ASP A 13 27.25 1.69 -5.68
C ASP A 13 26.96 2.27 -4.29
N SER A 14 25.77 2.01 -3.74
CA SER A 14 25.41 2.39 -2.38
C SER A 14 25.95 1.43 -1.31
N ASN A 15 26.93 0.57 -1.65
CA ASN A 15 27.54 -0.42 -0.76
C ASN A 15 26.51 -1.32 -0.06
N TRP A 16 25.51 -1.78 -0.81
CA TRP A 16 24.45 -2.68 -0.36
C TRP A 16 23.51 -2.11 0.73
N ASP A 17 23.42 -0.78 0.86
CA ASP A 17 22.49 -0.13 1.79
C ASP A 17 21.01 -0.30 1.38
N LEU A 18 20.33 -1.27 2.01
CA LEU A 18 18.92 -1.51 1.80
C LEU A 18 18.01 -0.36 2.25
N LYS A 19 18.40 0.42 3.27
CA LYS A 19 17.58 1.56 3.72
C LYS A 19 17.61 2.69 2.69
N HIS A 20 18.76 2.90 2.05
CA HIS A 20 18.88 3.80 0.92
C HIS A 20 17.97 3.37 -0.24
N MET A 21 18.04 2.10 -0.65
CA MET A 21 17.20 1.57 -1.73
C MET A 21 15.70 1.70 -1.43
N LEU A 22 15.28 1.35 -0.21
CA LEU A 22 13.90 1.52 0.20
C LEU A 22 13.49 3.00 0.15
N ARG A 23 14.32 3.91 0.66
CA ARG A 23 14.06 5.35 0.63
C ARG A 23 13.95 5.90 -0.79
N LEU A 24 14.82 5.45 -1.69
CA LEU A 24 14.81 5.79 -3.11
C LEU A 24 13.49 5.36 -3.75
N MET A 25 13.08 4.10 -3.56
CA MET A 25 11.85 3.57 -4.12
C MET A 25 10.60 4.26 -3.56
N VAL A 26 10.47 4.42 -2.24
CA VAL A 26 9.26 5.04 -1.63
C VAL A 26 9.15 6.53 -1.92
N ARG A 27 10.25 7.21 -2.27
CA ARG A 27 10.25 8.61 -2.69
C ARG A 27 10.08 8.81 -4.20
N SER A 28 10.11 7.73 -4.99
CA SER A 28 9.86 7.81 -6.43
C SER A 28 8.48 8.42 -6.72
N GLU A 29 8.34 9.08 -7.88
CA GLU A 29 7.04 9.57 -8.31
C GLU A 29 6.04 8.44 -8.48
N THR A 30 6.49 7.32 -9.05
CA THR A 30 5.67 6.11 -9.27
C THR A 30 5.07 5.57 -7.96
N PHE A 31 5.86 5.47 -6.89
CA PHE A 31 5.35 4.99 -5.59
C PHE A 31 4.38 5.98 -4.95
N ARG A 32 4.57 7.29 -5.16
CA ARG A 32 3.71 8.35 -4.62
C ARG A 32 2.47 8.65 -5.47
N GLN A 33 2.24 7.92 -6.57
CA GLN A 33 1.05 8.11 -7.38
C GLN A 33 -0.22 7.80 -6.59
N SER A 34 -1.29 8.54 -6.87
CA SER A 34 -2.60 8.26 -6.31
C SER A 34 -3.10 6.90 -6.79
N SER A 35 -3.57 6.08 -5.85
CA SER A 35 -4.24 4.80 -6.13
C SER A 35 -5.71 4.95 -6.56
N ALA A 36 -6.22 6.18 -6.66
CA ALA A 36 -7.58 6.44 -7.09
C ALA A 36 -7.83 5.95 -8.53
N LEU A 37 -9.04 5.48 -8.80
CA LEU A 37 -9.45 5.12 -10.15
C LEU A 37 -9.44 6.38 -11.03
N ARG A 38 -8.70 6.32 -12.16
CA ARG A 38 -8.65 7.38 -13.17
C ARG A 38 -9.43 6.92 -14.40
N PRO A 39 -10.65 7.44 -14.66
CA PRO A 39 -11.50 6.97 -15.78
C PRO A 39 -10.85 7.12 -17.17
N ALA A 40 -9.93 8.07 -17.32
CA ALA A 40 -9.21 8.30 -18.57
C ALA A 40 -8.16 7.22 -18.91
N LEU A 41 -7.78 6.37 -17.96
CA LEU A 41 -6.79 5.31 -18.17
C LEU A 41 -7.49 3.98 -18.49
N ASN A 42 -7.17 3.41 -19.65
CA ASN A 42 -7.70 2.12 -20.09
C ASN A 42 -6.91 0.94 -19.48
N ASP A 43 -7.02 0.76 -18.16
CA ASP A 43 -6.43 -0.37 -17.43
C ASP A 43 -7.40 -0.92 -16.35
N PRO A 44 -8.47 -1.64 -16.78
CA PRO A 44 -9.49 -2.15 -15.85
C PRO A 44 -8.93 -3.20 -14.89
N GLU A 45 -8.01 -4.04 -15.37
CA GLU A 45 -7.40 -5.13 -14.60
C GLU A 45 -6.14 -4.71 -13.82
N ASN A 46 -5.72 -3.45 -13.94
CA ASN A 46 -4.51 -2.90 -13.33
C ASN A 46 -3.21 -3.63 -13.73
N LYS A 47 -3.12 -4.12 -14.97
CA LYS A 47 -1.96 -4.86 -15.48
C LYS A 47 -0.75 -3.97 -15.72
N LEU A 48 -0.99 -2.68 -15.96
CA LEU A 48 0.05 -1.68 -16.18
C LEU A 48 0.39 -0.92 -14.90
N PHE A 49 -0.15 -1.36 -13.75
CA PHE A 49 0.02 -0.70 -12.45
C PHE A 49 -0.40 0.79 -12.49
N ALA A 50 -1.44 1.10 -13.25
CA ALA A 50 -2.01 2.45 -13.32
C ALA A 50 -2.57 2.94 -11.96
N ARG A 51 -2.77 2.03 -11.00
CA ARG A 51 -3.16 2.31 -9.62
C ARG A 51 -2.54 1.26 -8.69
N GLY A 52 -2.61 1.50 -7.38
CA GLY A 52 -2.22 0.48 -6.40
C GLY A 52 -3.05 -0.81 -6.53
N PRO A 53 -2.46 -1.98 -6.26
CA PRO A 53 -3.20 -3.24 -6.24
C PRO A 53 -4.28 -3.23 -5.17
N ARG A 54 -5.40 -3.90 -5.44
CA ARG A 54 -6.46 -4.11 -4.44
C ARG A 54 -6.10 -5.33 -3.61
N TYR A 55 -6.11 -5.19 -2.30
CA TYR A 55 -5.96 -6.30 -1.36
C TYR A 55 -7.31 -6.61 -0.72
N ARG A 56 -7.52 -7.90 -0.41
CA ARG A 56 -8.65 -8.33 0.42
C ARG A 56 -8.38 -7.84 1.84
N LEU A 57 -9.37 -7.21 2.45
CA LEU A 57 -9.28 -6.79 3.84
C LEU A 57 -9.58 -7.99 4.76
N ASP A 58 -8.87 -8.05 5.88
CA ASP A 58 -9.14 -9.01 6.94
C ASP A 58 -10.47 -8.69 7.63
N ALA A 59 -11.04 -9.69 8.32
CA ALA A 59 -12.38 -9.57 8.90
C ALA A 59 -12.44 -8.45 9.96
N GLU A 60 -11.37 -8.29 10.74
CA GLU A 60 -11.20 -7.25 11.75
C GLU A 60 -11.21 -5.86 11.13
N VAL A 61 -10.46 -5.67 10.03
CA VAL A 61 -10.42 -4.38 9.32
C VAL A 61 -11.79 -4.06 8.73
N LEU A 62 -12.47 -5.05 8.16
CA LEU A 62 -13.82 -4.86 7.61
C LEU A 62 -14.82 -4.45 8.70
N ARG A 63 -14.78 -5.11 9.85
CA ARG A 63 -15.60 -4.78 11.03
C ARG A 63 -15.32 -3.35 11.49
N ASP A 64 -14.05 -2.99 11.66
CA ASP A 64 -13.67 -1.68 12.19
C ASP A 64 -14.07 -0.55 11.21
N ILE A 65 -13.96 -0.77 9.90
CA ILE A 65 -14.48 0.15 8.87
C ILE A 65 -16.01 0.30 9.00
N ALA A 66 -16.74 -0.79 9.19
CA ALA A 66 -18.19 -0.75 9.34
C ALA A 66 -18.60 0.03 10.61
N LEU A 67 -17.93 -0.25 11.74
CA LEU A 67 -18.15 0.46 13.00
C LEU A 67 -17.84 1.95 12.83
N TRP A 68 -16.72 2.29 12.20
CA TRP A 68 -16.32 3.68 11.94
C TRP A 68 -17.34 4.42 11.06
N ALA A 69 -17.76 3.80 9.94
CA ALA A 69 -18.73 4.39 9.02
C ALA A 69 -20.12 4.57 9.65
N SER A 70 -20.46 3.75 10.65
CA SER A 70 -21.71 3.84 11.41
C SER A 70 -21.62 4.74 12.67
N GLU A 71 -20.46 5.37 12.91
CA GLU A 71 -20.18 6.15 14.13
C GLU A 71 -20.28 5.33 15.43
N LEU A 72 -20.16 4.00 15.35
CA LEU A 72 -20.21 3.07 16.49
C LEU A 72 -18.82 2.62 16.97
N LEU A 73 -17.75 3.05 16.29
CA LEU A 73 -16.39 2.71 16.69
C LEU A 73 -16.04 3.39 18.02
N ASP A 74 -15.75 2.61 19.06
CA ASP A 74 -15.14 3.09 20.29
C ASP A 74 -13.60 3.05 20.16
N PRO A 75 -12.89 4.19 20.13
CA PRO A 75 -11.44 4.24 20.02
C PRO A 75 -10.71 4.04 21.37
N HIS A 76 -11.43 3.80 22.46
CA HIS A 76 -10.82 3.61 23.77
C HIS A 76 -9.89 2.38 23.78
N MET A 77 -8.64 2.58 24.21
CA MET A 77 -7.63 1.54 24.24
C MET A 77 -7.78 0.62 25.46
N GLY A 78 -7.74 -0.70 25.24
CA GLY A 78 -7.92 -1.70 26.28
C GLY A 78 -9.40 -2.04 26.52
N GLY A 79 -9.67 -2.91 27.50
CA GLY A 79 -11.03 -3.42 27.78
C GLY A 79 -11.20 -4.90 27.43
N GLU A 80 -12.43 -5.40 27.53
CA GLU A 80 -12.74 -6.78 27.19
C GLU A 80 -12.60 -7.00 25.68
N GLY A 81 -11.90 -8.07 25.29
CA GLY A 81 -11.73 -8.41 23.89
C GLY A 81 -13.05 -8.79 23.23
N VAL A 82 -13.26 -8.35 21.99
CA VAL A 82 -14.41 -8.78 21.20
C VAL A 82 -14.23 -10.25 20.82
N LYS A 83 -15.17 -11.11 21.23
CA LYS A 83 -15.20 -12.53 20.80
C LYS A 83 -15.82 -12.61 19.40
N PRO A 84 -15.12 -13.15 18.38
CA PRO A 84 -15.66 -13.24 17.04
C PRO A 84 -16.75 -14.32 16.84
N TYR A 85 -17.21 -14.97 17.91
CA TYR A 85 -18.17 -16.09 17.90
C TYR A 85 -19.13 -16.05 19.08
#